data_AF-A0A7J7P7J4-F1
#
_entry.id   AF-A0A7J7P7J4-F1
#
_cell.length_a   1.000
_cell.length_b   1.000
_cell.length_c   1.000
_cell.angle_alpha   90.00
_cell.angle_beta   90.00
_cell.angle_gamma   90.00
#
_symmetry.space_group_name_H-M   'P 1'
#
loop_
_entity.id
_entity.type
_entity.pdbx_description
1 polymer ?
#
loop_
_entity_poly.entity_id
_entity_poly.type
_entity_poly.pdbx_seq_one_letter_code
_entity_poly.pdbx_strand_id
1 'polypeptide(L)'
;MANESIKVRQLVIEYYGEGISWKEAKRRSQAYENQGLKDAFVTSLNGHESIDAAKKRSLVKFINHSCQPNSETRKLTVLGEINQDILQTRYSYWSLTSL
;
A
#
# COMPACT_ATOMS: atom_id res chain seq x y z
N MET A 1 11.63 -7.37 7.21
CA MET A 1 11.59 -8.44 8.25
C MET A 1 11.20 -7.79 9.56
N ALA A 2 10.39 -8.46 10.38
CA ALA A 2 10.04 -7.95 11.71
C ALA A 2 11.21 -8.22 12.68
N ASN A 3 11.52 -7.24 13.53
CA ASN A 3 12.52 -7.35 14.59
C ASN A 3 11.91 -7.76 15.95
N GLU A 4 10.58 -7.92 16.00
CA GLU A 4 9.81 -8.26 17.18
C GLU A 4 8.63 -9.17 16.83
N SER A 5 8.05 -9.81 17.84
CA SER A 5 6.87 -10.65 17.68
C SER A 5 5.63 -9.80 17.41
N ILE A 6 4.95 -10.05 16.29
CA ILE A 6 3.73 -9.34 15.89
C ILE A 6 2.50 -10.21 16.19
N LYS A 7 1.51 -9.65 16.89
CA LYS A 7 0.25 -10.35 17.21
C LYS A 7 -0.68 -10.42 16.00
N VAL A 8 -1.56 -11.41 15.97
CA VAL A 8 -2.62 -11.51 14.95
C VAL A 8 -3.47 -10.25 14.95
N ARG A 9 -3.77 -9.71 13.76
CA ARG A 9 -4.50 -8.44 13.53
C ARG A 9 -3.78 -7.17 14.02
N GLN A 10 -2.57 -7.28 14.55
CA GLN A 10 -1.79 -6.11 14.94
C GLN A 10 -1.48 -5.28 13.70
N LEU A 11 -1.66 -3.96 13.85
CA LEU A 11 -1.25 -2.99 12.85
C LEU A 11 0.27 -3.03 12.70
N VAL A 12 0.71 -3.30 11.47
CA VAL A 12 2.14 -3.36 11.13
C VAL A 12 2.58 -1.99 10.64
N ILE A 13 1.83 -1.41 9.70
CA ILE A 13 2.17 -0.12 9.11
C ILE A 13 0.94 0.52 8.48
N GLU A 14 0.93 1.85 8.50
CA GLU A 14 0.01 2.68 7.74
C GLU A 14 0.76 3.42 6.66
N TYR A 15 0.14 3.56 5.50
CA TYR A 15 0.61 4.51 4.51
C TYR A 15 -0.50 5.45 4.10
N TYR A 16 -0.10 6.70 3.86
CA TYR A 16 -0.96 7.79 3.45
C TYR A 16 -0.56 8.20 2.04
N GLY A 17 -1.52 8.33 1.15
CA GLY A 17 -1.26 8.81 -0.20
C GLY A 17 -2.51 9.36 -0.85
N GLU A 18 -2.32 9.83 -2.08
CA GLU A 18 -3.41 10.32 -2.90
C GLU A 18 -4.09 9.15 -3.60
N GLY A 19 -5.39 8.96 -3.37
CA GLY A 19 -6.21 8.05 -4.15
C GLY A 19 -6.37 8.57 -5.58
N ILE A 20 -5.88 7.81 -6.55
CA ILE A 20 -5.87 8.18 -7.97
C ILE A 20 -6.38 7.05 -8.86
N SER A 21 -6.89 7.41 -10.03
CA SER A 21 -7.29 6.42 -11.04
C SER A 21 -6.08 5.68 -11.62
N TRP A 22 -6.30 4.48 -12.15
CA TRP A 22 -5.27 3.73 -12.88
C TRP A 22 -4.62 4.55 -14.02
N LYS A 23 -5.41 5.36 -14.74
CA LYS A 23 -4.90 6.20 -15.83
C LYS A 23 -3.93 7.26 -15.31
N GLU A 24 -4.25 7.87 -14.18
CA GLU A 24 -3.39 8.86 -13.53
C GLU A 24 -2.14 8.20 -12.92
N ALA A 25 -2.29 7.01 -12.34
CA ALA A 25 -1.16 6.22 -11.83
C ALA A 25 -0.14 5.94 -12.95
N LYS A 26 -0.59 5.47 -14.11
CA LYS A 26 0.27 5.25 -15.27
C LYS A 26 0.99 6.53 -15.72
N ARG A 27 0.27 7.66 -15.77
CA ARG A 27 0.82 8.96 -16.16
C ARG A 27 1.91 9.42 -15.19
N ARG A 28 1.67 9.31 -13.88
CA ARG A 28 2.62 9.72 -12.83
C ARG A 28 3.85 8.81 -12.80
N SER A 29 3.66 7.50 -12.87
CA SER A 29 4.78 6.53 -12.91
C SER A 29 5.74 6.82 -14.06
N GLN A 30 5.23 7.12 -15.26
CA GLN A 30 6.09 7.50 -16.40
C GLN A 30 6.85 8.81 -16.13
N ALA A 31 6.19 9.80 -15.53
CA ALA A 31 6.83 11.07 -15.19
C ALA A 31 7.94 10.88 -14.15
N TYR A 32 7.72 10.04 -13.14
CA TYR A 32 8.72 9.73 -12.11
C TYR A 32 9.93 8.99 -12.67
N GLU A 33 9.69 8.03 -13.57
CA GLU A 33 10.76 7.34 -14.29
C GLU A 33 11.62 8.33 -15.10
N ASN A 34 10.98 9.21 -15.87
CA ASN A 34 11.67 10.23 -16.68
C ASN A 34 12.48 11.22 -15.84
N GLN A 35 12.05 11.48 -14.60
CA GLN A 35 12.75 12.36 -13.65
C GLN A 35 13.78 11.61 -12.78
N GLY A 36 13.91 10.29 -12.93
CA GLY A 36 14.81 9.46 -12.13
C GLY A 36 14.41 9.31 -10.66
N LEU A 37 13.13 9.52 -10.31
CA LEU A 37 12.63 9.32 -8.95
C LEU A 37 12.51 7.83 -8.63
N LYS A 38 13.56 7.27 -8.04
CA LYS A 38 13.60 5.86 -7.60
C LYS A 38 12.73 5.56 -6.37
N ASP A 39 12.38 6.60 -5.61
CA ASP A 39 11.57 6.49 -4.38
C ASP A 39 10.08 6.76 -4.62
N ALA A 40 9.66 7.01 -5.86
CA ALA A 40 8.25 7.19 -6.17
C ALA A 40 7.49 5.87 -6.04
N PHE A 41 6.42 5.88 -5.24
CA PHE A 41 5.68 4.67 -4.88
C PHE A 41 4.21 4.83 -5.23
N VAL A 42 3.81 4.29 -6.37
CA VAL A 42 2.41 4.22 -6.82
C VAL A 42 1.97 2.76 -6.73
N THR A 43 1.00 2.47 -5.87
CA THR A 43 0.52 1.10 -5.60
C THR A 43 -0.89 0.93 -6.13
N SER A 44 -1.10 -0.09 -6.97
CA SER A 44 -2.43 -0.48 -7.42
C SER A 44 -3.19 -1.14 -6.27
N LEU A 45 -4.43 -0.72 -6.06
CA LEU A 45 -5.33 -1.31 -5.05
C LEU A 45 -6.20 -2.39 -5.67
N ASN A 46 -6.75 -2.07 -6.84
CA ASN A 46 -7.60 -2.92 -7.66
C ASN A 46 -7.43 -2.49 -9.13
N GLY A 47 -8.29 -2.97 -10.03
CA GLY A 47 -8.21 -2.64 -11.46
C GLY A 47 -8.54 -1.19 -11.83
N HIS A 48 -9.06 -0.40 -10.91
CA HIS A 48 -9.55 0.97 -11.17
C HIS A 48 -8.82 2.03 -10.35
N GLU A 49 -8.38 1.67 -9.14
CA GLU A 49 -7.84 2.58 -8.15
C GLU A 49 -6.39 2.25 -7.81
N SER A 50 -5.62 3.30 -7.55
CA SER A 50 -4.24 3.25 -7.09
C SER A 50 -4.04 4.31 -6.01
N ILE A 51 -3.01 4.15 -5.19
CA ILE A 51 -2.56 5.20 -4.28
C ILE A 51 -1.17 5.64 -4.67
N ASP A 52 -1.00 6.94 -4.82
CA ASP A 52 0.29 7.59 -5.00
C ASP A 52 0.82 8.14 -3.68
N ALA A 53 1.92 7.56 -3.21
CA ALA A 53 2.64 7.99 -2.03
C ALA A 53 4.01 8.61 -2.36
N ALA A 54 4.29 8.97 -3.62
CA ALA A 54 5.60 9.50 -4.02
C ALA A 54 6.03 10.76 -3.23
N LYS A 55 5.05 11.57 -2.79
CA LYS A 55 5.30 12.75 -1.95
C LYS A 55 5.53 12.43 -0.47
N LYS A 56 5.11 11.25 0.01
CA LYS A 56 5.23 10.83 1.40
C LYS A 56 6.17 9.62 1.48
N ARG A 57 7.42 9.86 1.87
CA ARG A 57 8.41 8.79 2.11
C ARG A 57 7.86 7.80 3.15
N SER A 58 7.39 6.64 2.70
CA SER A 58 6.83 5.60 3.55
C SER A 58 7.71 4.36 3.57
N LEU A 59 7.83 3.72 4.74
CA LEU A 59 8.50 2.42 4.89
C LEU A 59 7.72 1.28 4.19
N VAL A 60 6.49 1.54 3.72
CA VAL A 60 5.69 0.57 2.96
C VAL A 60 6.37 0.10 1.67
N LYS A 61 7.29 0.89 1.10
CA LYS A 61 8.07 0.46 -0.08
C LYS A 61 8.88 -0.83 0.14
N PHE A 62 9.06 -1.25 1.39
CA PHE A 62 9.75 -2.48 1.78
C PHE A 62 8.79 -3.67 2.05
N ILE A 63 7.47 -3.50 1.87
CA ILE A 63 6.53 -4.62 1.85
C ILE A 63 6.66 -5.32 0.50
N ASN A 64 6.94 -6.62 0.53
CA ASN A 64 7.11 -7.44 -0.66
C ASN A 64 5.81 -8.18 -1.03
N HIS A 65 5.70 -8.56 -2.30
CA HIS A 65 4.72 -9.52 -2.76
C HIS A 65 5.09 -10.94 -2.28
N SER A 66 4.09 -11.74 -1.88
CA SER A 66 4.23 -13.15 -1.54
C SER A 66 3.01 -13.93 -2.04
N CYS A 67 3.21 -15.13 -2.57
CA CYS A 67 2.12 -16.06 -2.90
C CYS A 67 1.47 -16.68 -1.65
N GLN A 68 2.17 -16.62 -0.51
CA GLN A 68 1.67 -17.01 0.81
C GLN A 68 1.80 -15.81 1.76
N PRO A 69 0.97 -14.76 1.60
CA PRO A 69 1.04 -13.54 2.41
C PRO A 69 0.75 -13.81 3.89
N ASN A 70 1.51 -13.19 4.78
CA ASN A 70 1.28 -13.24 6.23
C ASN A 70 0.68 -11.94 6.78
N SER A 71 0.20 -11.07 5.89
CA SER A 71 -0.38 -9.78 6.23
C SER A 71 -1.50 -9.44 5.25
N GLU A 72 -2.51 -8.73 5.74
CA GLU A 72 -3.61 -8.19 4.94
C GLU A 72 -3.51 -6.65 4.90
N THR A 73 -3.81 -6.06 3.75
CA THR A 73 -3.81 -4.60 3.57
C THR A 73 -5.22 -4.13 3.22
N ARG A 74 -5.72 -3.08 3.90
CA ARG A 74 -7.06 -2.53 3.70
C ARG A 74 -7.03 -1.04 3.47
N LYS A 75 -7.87 -0.56 2.55
CA LYS A 75 -8.10 0.86 2.28
C LYS A 75 -9.10 1.46 3.25
N LEU A 76 -8.74 2.60 3.81
CA LEU A 76 -9.60 3.49 4.55
C LEU A 76 -9.60 4.84 3.84
N THR A 77 -10.78 5.28 3.43
CA THR A 77 -10.96 6.61 2.85
C THR A 77 -11.21 7.61 3.96
N VAL A 78 -10.42 8.68 4.01
CA VAL A 78 -10.56 9.73 5.03
C VAL A 78 -11.69 10.67 4.62
N LEU A 79 -12.79 10.66 5.37
CA LEU A 79 -13.93 11.53 5.10
C LEU A 79 -13.56 13.00 5.41
N GLY A 80 -13.69 13.88 4.42
CA GLY A 80 -13.51 15.34 4.57
C GLY A 80 -12.23 15.91 3.97
N GLU A 81 -11.26 15.08 3.59
CA GLU A 81 -10.08 15.53 2.82
C GLU A 81 -10.12 14.95 1.41
N ILE A 82 -10.03 15.80 0.39
CA ILE A 82 -10.12 15.37 -1.01
C ILE A 82 -8.94 14.45 -1.32
N ASN A 83 -9.26 13.20 -1.69
CA ASN A 83 -8.37 12.16 -2.20
C ASN A 83 -7.29 11.66 -1.22
N GLN A 84 -7.43 11.79 0.09
CA GLN A 84 -6.54 11.10 1.03
C GLN A 84 -7.03 9.69 1.35
N ASP A 85 -6.26 8.70 0.90
CA ASP A 85 -6.48 7.30 1.25
C ASP A 85 -5.36 6.82 2.18
N ILE A 86 -5.76 6.02 3.17
CA ILE A 86 -4.86 5.31 4.07
C ILE A 86 -4.94 3.84 3.70
N LEU A 87 -3.80 3.15 3.53
CA LEU A 87 -3.82 1.71 3.74
C LEU A 87 -3.19 1.29 5.05
N GLN A 88 -3.90 0.41 5.73
CA GLN A 88 -3.42 -0.27 6.91
C GLN A 88 -3.03 -1.69 6.55
N THR A 89 -1.79 -2.06 6.83
CA THR A 89 -1.34 -3.45 6.75
C THR A 89 -1.34 -4.06 8.14
N ARG A 90 -2.01 -5.19 8.32
CA ARG A 90 -2.12 -5.92 9.58
C ARG A 90 -1.59 -7.34 9.41
N TYR A 91 -0.95 -7.87 10.43
CA TYR A 91 -0.47 -9.25 10.42
C TYR A 91 -1.62 -10.24 10.43
N SER A 92 -1.58 -11.23 9.56
CA SER A 92 -2.61 -12.27 9.40
C SER A 92 -1.98 -13.67 9.43
N TYR A 93 -2.65 -14.61 10.10
CA TYR A 93 -2.39 -16.04 9.90
C TYR A 93 -3.34 -16.57 8.82
N TRP A 94 -2.83 -17.39 7.91
CA TRP A 94 -3.69 -18.28 7.13
C TRP A 94 -4.37 -19.24 8.11
N SER A 95 -5.70 -19.17 8.24
CA SER A 95 -6.42 -20.32 8.81
C SER A 95 -6.40 -21.41 7.75
N LEU A 96 -5.81 -22.56 8.08
CA LEU A 96 -6.02 -23.80 7.35
C LEU A 96 -7.49 -24.20 7.54
N THR A 97 -8.38 -23.66 6.70
CA THR A 97 -9.76 -24.14 6.58
C THR A 97 -10.18 -24.12 5.12
N SER A 98 -9.75 -25.16 4.43
CA SER A 98 -10.50 -25.79 3.35
C SER A 98 -10.22 -27.28 3.45
N LEU A 99 -11.01 -27.95 4.31
CA LEU A 99 -11.37 -29.36 4.14
C LEU A 99 -12.42 -29.43 3.03
#